data_AF-A0A0R2P4A2-F1
#
_entry.id   AF-A0A0R2P4A2-F1
#
_cell.length_a   1.000
_cell.length_b   1.000
_cell.length_c   1.000
_cell.angle_alpha   90.00
_cell.angle_beta   90.00
_cell.angle_gamma   90.00
#
_symmetry.space_group_name_H-M   'P 1'
#
loop_
_entity.id
_entity.type
_entity.pdbx_description
1 polymer ?
#
loop_
_entity_poly.entity_id
_entity_poly.type
_entity_poly.pdbx_seq_one_letter_code
_entity_poly.pdbx_strand_id
1 'polypeptide(L)'
;MIENLDKALLRAQEVLASPESIRRICISGRAKGKQPEQVRIDIRPVVLKSGLHWQVVSHDGKRDTTKNLALNELSLAKLFEIGYANILIESTSQEISLRLTKSGDAQLSTKRVELDAAELSHDRSKERLLSADDEIFIELGISDHNGKLKPSRSDKFIQVQEFLKILSHSLDEKRDKSQELKVIDLGCGHAYLTLAAHKYLINQGYKVKTLGIDERQESRERNIALVDKLKMSKEISFQATKIANLELANFDIAIALHACDTASDDAISWAVKSGVEMI
;
A
#
# COMPACT_ATOMS: atom_id res chain seq x y z
N MET A 1 3.15 32.95 17.53
CA MET A 1 3.65 33.80 18.63
C MET A 1 5.16 33.72 18.63
N ILE A 2 5.88 34.81 18.92
CA ILE A 2 7.33 34.74 19.18
C ILE A 2 7.51 34.73 20.69
N GLU A 3 8.24 33.76 21.21
CA GLU A 3 8.56 33.65 22.63
C GLU A 3 9.97 33.10 22.83
N ASN A 4 10.45 33.14 24.08
CA ASN A 4 11.75 32.58 24.43
C ASN A 4 11.82 31.09 24.06
N LEU A 5 12.96 30.66 23.51
CA LEU A 5 13.16 29.31 22.99
C LEU A 5 12.92 28.22 24.05
N ASP A 6 13.44 28.38 25.26
CA ASP A 6 13.30 27.38 26.32
C ASP A 6 11.83 27.18 26.71
N LYS A 7 11.08 28.29 26.77
CA LYS A 7 9.64 28.26 27.03
C LYS A 7 8.87 27.56 25.90
N ALA A 8 9.20 27.84 24.64
CA ALA A 8 8.59 27.17 23.50
C ALA A 8 8.91 25.66 23.47
N LEU A 9 10.14 25.29 23.81
CA LEU A 9 10.59 23.90 23.89
C LEU A 9 9.88 23.12 25.00
N LEU A 10 9.68 23.73 26.17
CA LEU A 10 8.91 23.11 27.27
C LEU A 10 7.49 22.76 26.81
N ARG A 11 6.80 23.69 26.14
CA ARG A 11 5.46 23.45 25.59
C ARG A 11 5.45 22.34 24.54
N ALA A 12 6.45 22.29 23.68
CA ALA A 12 6.59 21.22 22.69
C ALA A 12 6.86 19.86 23.36
N GLN A 13 7.68 19.83 24.41
CA GLN A 13 8.04 18.63 25.18
C GLN A 13 6.82 18.07 25.95
N GLU A 14 5.92 18.91 26.46
CA GLU A 14 4.68 18.48 27.13
C GLU A 14 3.82 17.58 26.23
N VAL A 15 3.75 17.86 24.93
CA VAL A 15 2.97 17.04 23.98
C VAL A 15 3.56 15.63 23.82
N LEU A 16 4.86 15.50 24.03
CA LEU A 16 5.56 14.22 23.96
C LEU A 16 5.31 13.34 25.19
N ALA A 17 4.66 13.85 26.25
CA ALA A 17 4.28 13.08 27.43
C ALA A 17 3.22 12.01 27.13
N SER A 18 2.55 12.10 25.99
CA SER A 18 1.65 11.06 25.46
C SER A 18 2.16 10.55 24.12
N PRO A 19 3.22 9.71 24.09
CA PRO A 19 3.86 9.27 22.85
C PRO A 19 2.90 8.61 21.86
N GLU A 20 1.91 7.87 22.35
CA GLU A 20 0.91 7.19 21.51
C GLU A 20 -0.01 8.14 20.74
N SER A 21 -0.11 9.40 21.18
CA SER A 21 -0.85 10.44 20.46
C SER A 21 -0.02 11.09 19.35
N ILE A 22 1.29 10.86 19.30
CA ILE A 22 2.19 11.48 18.33
C ILE A 22 2.18 10.67 17.04
N ARG A 23 1.84 11.31 15.92
CA ARG A 23 1.94 10.69 14.59
C ARG A 23 3.35 10.85 14.03
N ARG A 24 3.94 12.04 14.16
CA ARG A 24 5.26 12.37 13.64
C ARG A 24 5.86 13.56 14.36
N ILE A 25 7.18 13.57 14.47
CA ILE A 25 8.00 14.75 14.75
C ILE A 25 8.99 14.89 13.60
N CYS A 26 9.05 16.06 12.96
CA CYS A 26 10.00 16.37 11.91
C CYS A 26 10.93 17.49 12.37
N ILE A 27 12.23 17.25 12.34
CA ILE A 27 13.27 18.23 12.66
C ILE A 27 14.04 18.53 11.38
N SER A 28 14.18 19.82 11.07
CA SER A 28 14.80 20.24 9.81
C SER A 28 15.33 21.67 9.88
N GLY A 29 16.06 22.05 8.83
CA GLY A 29 16.65 23.38 8.70
C GLY A 29 17.82 23.59 9.67
N ARG A 30 18.62 24.61 9.38
CA ARG A 30 19.85 24.90 10.12
C ARG A 30 19.81 26.28 10.76
N ALA A 31 20.28 26.38 11.99
CA ALA A 31 20.50 27.65 12.64
C ALA A 31 21.62 28.44 11.93
N LYS A 32 21.62 29.77 12.06
CA LYS A 32 22.62 30.63 11.42
C LYS A 32 24.02 30.25 11.89
N GLY A 33 24.91 29.95 10.95
CA GLY A 33 26.30 29.56 11.25
C GLY A 33 26.47 28.12 11.75
N LYS A 34 25.41 27.30 11.75
CA LYS A 34 25.48 25.87 12.08
C LYS A 34 25.34 25.01 10.82
N GLN A 35 25.95 23.84 10.86
CA GLN A 35 25.83 22.81 9.84
C GLN A 35 25.59 21.46 10.52
N PRO A 36 24.34 21.14 10.87
CA PRO A 36 24.01 19.81 11.38
C PRO A 36 24.36 18.76 10.31
N GLU A 37 24.82 17.60 10.75
CA GLU A 37 25.24 16.51 9.85
C GLU A 37 24.09 15.96 9.00
N GLN A 38 22.87 15.98 9.53
CA GLN A 38 21.68 15.45 8.87
C GLN A 38 20.85 16.62 8.33
N VAL A 39 20.23 16.42 7.17
CA VAL A 39 19.34 17.40 6.52
C VAL A 39 17.98 17.43 7.20
N ARG A 40 17.52 16.25 7.63
CA ARG A 40 16.21 16.04 8.26
C ARG A 40 16.30 14.88 9.25
N ILE A 41 15.54 14.98 10.33
CA ILE A 41 15.27 13.86 11.24
C ILE A 41 13.76 13.70 11.33
N ASP A 42 13.26 12.48 11.10
CA ASP A 42 11.87 12.11 11.34
C ASP A 42 11.80 11.17 12.55
N ILE A 43 10.89 11.44 13.47
CA ILE A 43 10.69 10.67 14.69
C ILE A 43 9.23 10.26 14.79
N ARG A 44 8.97 9.02 15.19
CA ARG A 44 7.63 8.51 15.48
C ARG A 44 7.65 7.53 16.66
N PRO A 45 6.55 7.37 17.40
CA PRO A 45 6.47 6.31 18.40
C PRO A 45 6.41 4.94 17.70
N VAL A 46 6.96 3.92 18.33
CA VAL A 46 6.90 2.55 17.83
C VAL A 46 6.91 1.53 18.97
N VAL A 47 6.08 0.49 18.87
CA VAL A 47 6.08 -0.63 19.81
C VAL A 47 7.09 -1.68 19.33
N LEU A 48 8.07 -1.97 20.18
CA LEU A 48 9.04 -3.05 20.02
C LEU A 48 8.77 -4.16 21.04
N LYS A 49 9.46 -5.29 20.94
CA LYS A 49 9.41 -6.36 21.97
C LYS A 49 9.77 -5.85 23.38
N SER A 50 10.62 -4.83 23.47
CA SER A 50 11.04 -4.18 24.71
C SER A 50 10.09 -3.06 25.18
N GLY A 51 8.96 -2.85 24.51
CA GLY A 51 7.98 -1.80 24.82
C GLY A 51 8.03 -0.61 23.86
N LEU A 52 7.37 0.48 24.24
CA LEU A 52 7.23 1.69 23.44
C LEU A 52 8.54 2.50 23.37
N HIS A 53 8.95 2.88 22.18
CA HIS A 53 10.19 3.61 21.89
C HIS A 53 9.94 4.74 20.89
N TRP A 54 10.90 5.67 20.77
CA TRP A 54 10.97 6.61 19.65
C TRP A 54 11.83 6.02 18.54
N GLN A 55 11.25 5.78 17.37
CA GLN A 55 12.04 5.50 16.18
C GLN A 55 12.49 6.81 15.55
N VAL A 56 13.80 6.98 15.41
CA VAL A 56 14.46 8.14 14.83
C VAL A 56 15.09 7.73 13.50
N VAL A 57 14.62 8.33 12.41
CA VAL A 57 15.19 8.19 11.07
C VAL A 57 15.91 9.49 10.73
N SER A 58 17.22 9.41 10.51
CA SER A 58 18.07 10.54 10.15
C SER A 58 18.46 10.46 8.68
N HIS A 59 18.26 11.56 7.96
CA HIS A 59 18.49 11.68 6.52
C HIS A 59 19.70 12.58 6.26
N ASP A 60 20.80 12.03 5.75
CA ASP A 60 21.99 12.81 5.34
C ASP A 60 21.89 13.34 3.89
N GLY A 61 20.81 12.99 3.19
CA GLY A 61 20.57 13.30 1.77
C GLY A 61 21.07 12.24 0.79
N LYS A 62 21.81 11.23 1.26
CA LYS A 62 22.29 10.08 0.48
C LYS A 62 21.81 8.75 1.07
N ARG A 63 21.82 8.63 2.39
CA ARG A 63 21.47 7.44 3.16
C ARG A 63 20.63 7.82 4.36
N ASP A 64 19.73 6.91 4.69
CA ASP A 64 18.91 7.00 5.88
C ASP A 64 19.48 6.07 6.95
N THR A 65 19.53 6.55 8.18
CA THR A 65 19.91 5.73 9.35
C THR A 65 18.78 5.71 10.36
N THR A 66 18.46 4.53 10.86
CA THR A 66 17.37 4.32 11.83
C THR A 66 17.93 3.91 13.18
N LYS A 67 17.49 4.58 14.25
CA LYS A 67 17.80 4.24 15.64
C LYS A 67 16.50 4.24 16.45
N ASN A 68 16.40 3.36 17.44
CA ASN A 68 15.29 3.36 18.39
C ASN A 68 15.81 3.87 19.73
N LEU A 69 15.17 4.90 20.27
CA LEU A 69 15.50 5.52 21.54
C LEU A 69 14.45 5.16 22.58
N ALA A 70 14.85 5.00 23.84
CA ALA A 70 13.91 4.94 24.94
C ALA A 70 13.15 6.28 25.07
N LEU A 71 11.94 6.24 25.65
CA LEU A 71 11.07 7.43 25.69
C LEU A 71 11.69 8.62 26.44
N ASN A 72 12.56 8.35 27.42
CA ASN A 72 13.26 9.35 28.23
C ASN A 72 14.56 9.89 27.58
N GLU A 73 15.01 9.32 26.46
CA GLU A 73 16.26 9.73 25.79
C GLU A 73 16.04 10.87 24.77
N LEU A 74 14.79 11.09 24.33
CA LEU A 74 14.48 12.16 23.37
C LEU A 74 14.47 13.54 24.04
N SER A 75 15.39 14.41 23.62
CA SER A 75 15.46 15.80 24.07
C SER A 75 15.42 16.75 22.88
N LEU A 76 14.37 17.58 22.79
CA LEU A 76 14.24 18.57 21.72
C LEU A 76 15.30 19.68 21.85
N ALA A 77 15.68 20.03 23.08
CA ALA A 77 16.71 21.05 23.34
C ALA A 77 18.07 20.65 22.73
N LYS A 78 18.51 19.39 22.91
CA LYS A 78 19.76 18.89 22.31
C LYS A 78 19.77 19.04 20.79
N LEU A 79 18.63 18.93 20.12
CA LEU A 79 18.55 19.08 18.67
C LEU A 79 18.82 20.54 18.24
N PHE A 80 18.35 21.54 19.00
CA PHE A 80 18.70 22.94 18.74
C PHE A 80 20.17 23.24 19.04
N GLU A 81 20.76 22.63 20.08
CA GLU A 81 22.19 22.75 20.39
C GLU A 81 23.08 22.22 19.25
N ILE A 82 22.68 21.09 18.65
CA ILE A 82 23.34 20.49 17.48
C ILE A 82 23.22 21.39 16.23
N GLY A 83 22.20 22.26 16.19
CA GLY A 83 22.08 23.33 15.21
C GLY A 83 20.88 23.23 14.27
N TYR A 84 19.86 22.45 14.61
CA TYR A 84 18.59 22.47 13.89
C TYR A 84 17.79 23.75 14.17
N ALA A 85 16.93 24.16 13.24
CA ALA A 85 16.17 25.40 13.35
C ALA A 85 14.65 25.23 13.32
N ASN A 86 14.12 24.09 12.90
CA ASN A 86 12.68 23.85 12.82
C ASN A 86 12.32 22.53 13.48
N ILE A 87 11.21 22.54 14.19
CA ILE A 87 10.49 21.36 14.65
C ILE A 87 9.03 21.46 14.20
N LEU A 88 8.49 20.37 13.70
CA LEU A 88 7.06 20.14 13.51
C LEU A 88 6.67 18.90 14.33
N ILE A 89 5.67 19.01 15.19
CA ILE A 89 5.09 17.89 15.94
C ILE A 89 3.64 17.76 15.49
N GLU A 90 3.28 16.60 14.95
CA GLU A 90 1.93 16.24 14.56
C GLU A 90 1.41 15.19 15.55
N SER A 91 0.40 15.54 16.33
CA SER A 91 -0.35 14.61 17.17
C SER A 91 -1.76 14.40 16.61
N THR A 92 -2.53 13.49 17.22
CA THR A 92 -3.94 13.25 16.88
C THR A 92 -4.84 14.46 17.13
N SER A 93 -4.44 15.38 18.02
CA SER A 93 -5.26 16.50 18.48
C SER A 93 -4.70 17.88 18.16
N GLN A 94 -3.42 17.98 17.85
CA GLN A 94 -2.76 19.25 17.57
C GLN A 94 -1.50 19.11 16.72
N GLU A 95 -1.21 20.16 15.97
CA GLU A 95 0.03 20.38 15.26
C GLU A 95 0.77 21.54 15.91
N ILE A 96 2.05 21.34 16.25
CA ILE A 96 2.94 22.37 16.77
C ILE A 96 4.09 22.58 15.80
N SER A 97 4.28 23.81 15.35
CA SER A 97 5.45 24.23 14.59
C SER A 97 6.27 25.23 15.38
N LEU A 98 7.56 24.93 15.57
CA LEU A 98 8.52 25.78 16.23
C LEU A 98 9.65 26.09 15.25
N ARG A 99 9.91 27.38 15.00
CA ARG A 99 11.02 27.85 14.16
C ARG A 99 11.92 28.80 14.94
N LEU A 100 13.23 28.55 14.94
CA LEU A 100 14.24 29.44 15.49
C LEU A 100 14.35 30.69 14.63
N THR A 101 14.27 31.85 15.26
CA THR A 101 14.43 33.15 14.63
C THR A 101 15.91 33.56 14.59
N LYS A 102 16.22 34.64 13.87
CA LYS A 102 17.59 35.19 13.82
C LYS A 102 18.05 35.80 15.15
N SER A 103 17.13 36.18 16.04
CA SER A 103 17.44 36.71 17.38
C SER A 103 17.74 35.61 18.41
N GLY A 104 17.42 34.35 18.10
CA GLY A 104 17.53 33.22 19.03
C GLY A 104 16.20 32.87 19.71
N ASP A 105 15.16 33.67 19.54
CA ASP A 105 13.80 33.35 20.01
C ASP A 105 13.12 32.32 19.12
N ALA A 106 12.02 31.74 19.59
CA ALA A 106 11.21 30.77 18.86
C ALA A 106 9.91 31.39 18.35
N GLN A 107 9.65 31.23 17.05
CA GLN A 107 8.32 31.41 16.48
C GLN A 107 7.53 30.11 16.66
N LEU A 108 6.57 30.11 17.57
CA LEU A 108 5.68 28.97 17.85
C LEU A 108 4.30 29.19 17.22
N SER A 109 3.82 28.17 16.52
CA SER A 109 2.45 28.05 16.03
C SER A 109 1.84 26.76 16.54
N THR A 110 0.59 26.82 17.00
CA THR A 110 -0.17 25.65 17.44
C THR A 110 -1.54 25.68 16.77
N LYS A 111 -1.91 24.57 16.13
CA LYS A 111 -3.18 24.38 15.45
C LYS A 111 -3.85 23.14 16.00
N ARG A 112 -5.13 23.25 16.39
CA ARG A 112 -5.92 22.07 16.76
C ARG A 112 -6.31 21.30 15.50
N VAL A 113 -6.16 19.98 15.54
CA VAL A 113 -6.52 19.07 14.44
C VAL A 113 -7.27 17.88 15.03
N GLU A 114 -8.00 17.15 14.19
CA GLU A 114 -8.54 15.84 14.53
C GLU A 114 -8.01 14.88 13.48
N LEU A 115 -7.08 14.02 13.90
CA LEU A 115 -6.41 13.06 13.04
C LEU A 115 -6.55 11.65 13.62
N ASP A 116 -6.59 10.66 12.73
CA ASP A 116 -6.65 9.25 13.11
C ASP A 116 -5.46 8.83 14.00
N ALA A 117 -5.67 7.76 14.76
CA ALA A 117 -4.70 7.22 15.71
C ALA A 117 -3.31 7.01 15.08
N ALA A 118 -2.26 7.24 15.86
CA ALA A 118 -0.90 7.01 15.39
C ALA A 118 -0.66 5.52 15.12
N GLU A 119 -0.04 5.19 13.97
CA GLU A 119 0.39 3.82 13.68
C GLU A 119 1.62 3.46 14.53
N LEU A 120 1.39 2.70 15.60
CA LEU A 120 2.42 2.29 16.54
C LEU A 120 3.19 1.02 16.10
N SER A 121 2.76 0.37 15.01
CA SER A 121 3.39 -0.85 14.51
C SER A 121 4.74 -0.55 13.85
N HIS A 122 5.79 -1.30 14.24
CA HIS A 122 7.09 -1.26 13.58
C HIS A 122 7.06 -1.92 12.19
N ASP A 123 6.23 -2.95 12.03
CA ASP A 123 5.97 -3.56 10.74
C ASP A 123 4.90 -2.73 10.03
N ARG A 124 5.27 -2.13 8.89
CA ARG A 124 4.28 -1.69 7.92
C ARG A 124 3.51 -2.94 7.52
N SER A 125 2.28 -3.11 7.99
CA SER A 125 1.37 -4.09 7.41
C SER A 125 1.25 -3.71 5.94
N LYS A 126 1.81 -4.53 5.06
CA LYS A 126 1.64 -4.34 3.62
C LYS A 126 0.14 -4.45 3.39
N GLU A 127 -0.50 -3.34 3.03
CA GLU A 127 -1.93 -3.31 2.75
C GLU A 127 -2.23 -4.34 1.66
N ARG A 128 -3.10 -5.29 1.98
CA ARG A 128 -3.46 -6.38 1.08
C ARG A 128 -4.86 -6.12 0.55
N LEU A 129 -4.97 -5.95 -0.77
CA LEU A 129 -6.24 -5.74 -1.47
C LEU A 129 -7.20 -6.94 -1.37
N LEU A 130 -6.67 -8.15 -1.19
CA LEU A 130 -7.42 -9.33 -0.75
C LEU A 130 -6.68 -9.97 0.42
N SER A 131 -7.43 -10.38 1.43
CA SER A 131 -6.86 -11.04 2.60
C SER A 131 -6.45 -12.47 2.27
N ALA A 132 -5.40 -12.98 2.92
CA ALA A 132 -4.90 -14.33 2.66
C ALA A 132 -5.89 -15.43 3.06
N ASP A 133 -6.85 -15.12 3.94
CA ASP A 133 -7.92 -16.02 4.35
C ASP A 133 -9.15 -16.01 3.43
N ASP A 134 -9.13 -15.23 2.33
CA ASP A 134 -10.20 -15.27 1.33
C ASP A 134 -10.34 -16.70 0.76
N GLU A 135 -11.59 -17.14 0.63
CA GLU A 135 -11.95 -18.49 0.16
C GLU A 135 -11.30 -18.82 -1.19
N ILE A 136 -11.13 -17.84 -2.08
CA ILE A 136 -10.47 -18.07 -3.36
C ILE A 136 -9.03 -18.57 -3.16
N PHE A 137 -8.30 -18.06 -2.15
CA PHE A 137 -6.91 -18.43 -1.92
C PHE A 137 -6.78 -19.78 -1.23
N ILE A 138 -7.77 -20.16 -0.44
CA ILE A 138 -7.87 -21.52 0.12
C ILE A 138 -8.06 -22.52 -1.02
N GLU A 139 -9.00 -22.24 -1.93
CA GLU A 139 -9.35 -23.13 -3.03
C GLU A 139 -8.27 -23.19 -4.12
N LEU A 140 -7.61 -22.07 -4.41
CA LEU A 140 -6.41 -22.02 -5.26
C LEU A 140 -5.18 -22.67 -4.62
N GLY A 141 -5.30 -23.09 -3.35
CA GLY A 141 -4.25 -23.76 -2.59
C GLY A 141 -3.09 -22.83 -2.21
N ILE A 142 -3.27 -21.51 -2.28
CA ILE A 142 -2.33 -20.50 -1.78
C ILE A 142 -2.32 -20.49 -0.25
N SER A 143 -3.50 -20.57 0.35
CA SER A 143 -3.69 -20.67 1.79
C SER A 143 -4.10 -22.08 2.20
N ASP A 144 -3.95 -22.39 3.49
CA ASP A 144 -4.50 -23.59 4.09
C ASP A 144 -5.97 -23.40 4.49
N HIS A 145 -6.59 -24.47 5.00
CA HIS A 145 -7.99 -24.47 5.42
C HIS A 145 -8.29 -23.54 6.60
N ASN A 146 -7.26 -23.06 7.31
CA ASN A 146 -7.41 -22.09 8.40
C ASN A 146 -7.18 -20.65 7.91
N GLY A 147 -7.09 -20.44 6.60
CA GLY A 147 -6.85 -19.12 6.00
C GLY A 147 -5.40 -18.63 6.13
N LYS A 148 -4.46 -19.51 6.51
CA LYS A 148 -3.05 -19.14 6.66
C LYS A 148 -2.29 -19.36 5.36
N LEU A 149 -1.54 -18.35 4.92
CA LEU A 149 -0.69 -18.43 3.73
C LEU A 149 0.32 -19.57 3.86
N LYS A 150 0.37 -20.46 2.87
CA LYS A 150 1.36 -21.54 2.82
C LYS A 150 2.73 -20.96 2.46
N PRO A 151 3.81 -21.27 3.21
CA PRO A 151 5.14 -20.72 2.93
C PRO A 151 5.59 -20.94 1.48
N SER A 152 5.32 -22.13 0.92
CA SER A 152 5.66 -22.51 -0.46
C SER A 152 4.85 -21.80 -1.56
N ARG A 153 3.83 -21.02 -1.18
CA ARG A 153 2.94 -20.27 -2.10
C ARG A 153 3.00 -18.75 -1.88
N SER A 154 3.89 -18.29 -1.01
CA SER A 154 4.07 -16.86 -0.70
C SER A 154 4.35 -16.02 -1.94
N ASP A 155 5.20 -16.51 -2.85
CA ASP A 155 5.55 -15.78 -4.07
C ASP A 155 4.33 -15.59 -4.99
N LYS A 156 3.46 -16.62 -5.10
CA LYS A 156 2.22 -16.53 -5.87
C LYS A 156 1.24 -15.53 -5.24
N PHE A 157 1.10 -15.55 -3.92
CA PHE A 157 0.27 -14.56 -3.22
C PHE A 157 0.79 -13.15 -3.46
N ILE A 158 2.09 -12.92 -3.35
CA ILE A 158 2.69 -11.62 -3.63
C ILE A 158 2.46 -11.20 -5.08
N GLN A 159 2.65 -12.11 -6.04
CA GLN A 159 2.37 -11.84 -7.46
C GLN A 159 0.93 -11.37 -7.69
N VAL A 160 -0.05 -12.07 -7.10
CA VAL A 160 -1.46 -11.66 -7.18
C VAL A 160 -1.67 -10.28 -6.55
N GLN A 161 -1.07 -10.03 -5.38
CA GLN A 161 -1.22 -8.74 -4.70
C GLN A 161 -0.61 -7.57 -5.48
N GLU A 162 0.54 -7.75 -6.11
CA GLU A 162 1.14 -6.70 -6.95
C GLU A 162 0.33 -6.48 -8.23
N PHE A 163 -0.19 -7.54 -8.85
CA PHE A 163 -1.12 -7.42 -9.98
C PHE A 163 -2.38 -6.62 -9.60
N LEU A 164 -3.01 -6.94 -8.46
CA LEU A 164 -4.20 -6.21 -8.01
C LEU A 164 -3.93 -4.72 -7.76
N LYS A 165 -2.72 -4.36 -7.33
CA LYS A 165 -2.33 -2.95 -7.21
C LYS A 165 -2.24 -2.28 -8.58
N ILE A 166 -1.68 -2.94 -9.59
CA ILE A 166 -1.63 -2.38 -10.95
C ILE A 166 -3.06 -2.15 -11.46
N LEU A 167 -3.93 -3.16 -11.29
CA LEU A 167 -5.35 -3.05 -11.64
C LEU A 167 -6.02 -1.89 -10.89
N SER A 168 -5.82 -1.78 -9.57
CA SER A 168 -6.46 -0.73 -8.76
C SER A 168 -6.11 0.68 -9.20
N HIS A 169 -4.86 0.92 -9.61
CA HIS A 169 -4.41 2.23 -10.09
C HIS A 169 -4.87 2.53 -11.53
N SER A 170 -5.24 1.51 -12.29
CA SER A 170 -5.65 1.65 -13.69
C SER A 170 -7.16 1.87 -13.83
N LEU A 171 -7.96 1.50 -12.82
CA LEU A 171 -9.40 1.71 -12.82
C LEU A 171 -9.76 3.19 -12.68
N ASP A 172 -10.62 3.69 -13.55
CA ASP A 172 -11.19 5.05 -13.42
C ASP A 172 -12.20 5.08 -12.26
N GLU A 173 -11.91 5.87 -11.23
CA GLU A 173 -12.80 6.08 -10.07
C GLU A 173 -14.19 6.64 -10.47
N LYS A 174 -14.30 7.30 -11.63
CA LYS A 174 -15.55 7.90 -12.12
C LYS A 174 -16.39 6.92 -12.94
N ARG A 175 -15.91 5.70 -13.18
CA ARG A 175 -16.65 4.70 -13.97
C ARG A 175 -17.99 4.38 -13.30
N ASP A 176 -19.04 4.31 -14.11
CA ASP A 176 -20.38 3.94 -13.64
C ASP A 176 -20.42 2.46 -13.21
N LYS A 177 -20.46 2.23 -11.89
CA LYS A 177 -20.52 0.89 -11.29
C LYS A 177 -21.82 0.15 -11.56
N SER A 178 -22.84 0.81 -12.10
CA SER A 178 -24.10 0.17 -12.49
C SER A 178 -23.97 -0.65 -13.77
N GLN A 179 -23.00 -0.31 -14.62
CA GLN A 179 -22.67 -1.02 -15.85
C GLN A 179 -21.86 -2.29 -15.55
N GLU A 180 -22.15 -3.36 -16.28
CA GLU A 180 -21.45 -4.63 -16.15
C GLU A 180 -20.07 -4.55 -16.80
N LEU A 181 -19.04 -4.82 -16.00
CA LEU A 181 -17.64 -4.84 -16.41
C LEU A 181 -17.27 -6.22 -16.94
N LYS A 182 -16.87 -6.28 -18.21
CA LYS A 182 -16.46 -7.50 -18.91
C LYS A 182 -14.95 -7.63 -18.90
N VAL A 183 -14.48 -8.68 -18.24
CA VAL A 183 -13.05 -8.99 -18.09
C VAL A 183 -12.73 -10.26 -18.87
N ILE A 184 -11.60 -10.28 -19.56
CA ILE A 184 -11.05 -11.48 -20.19
C ILE A 184 -9.63 -11.76 -19.70
N ASP A 185 -9.33 -13.01 -19.35
CA ASP A 185 -7.99 -13.44 -18.95
C ASP A 185 -7.41 -14.38 -20.02
N LEU A 186 -6.44 -13.87 -20.78
CA LEU A 186 -5.81 -14.51 -21.93
C LEU A 186 -4.59 -15.31 -21.47
N GLY A 187 -4.71 -16.64 -21.46
CA GLY A 187 -3.71 -17.54 -20.91
C GLY A 187 -3.88 -17.76 -19.40
N CYS A 188 -5.12 -17.97 -18.95
CA CYS A 188 -5.48 -17.93 -17.54
C CYS A 188 -4.85 -19.06 -16.69
N GLY A 189 -4.37 -20.16 -17.30
CA GLY A 189 -3.74 -21.27 -16.58
C GLY A 189 -4.59 -21.80 -15.44
N HIS A 190 -4.11 -21.64 -14.20
CA HIS A 190 -4.79 -22.06 -12.96
C HIS A 190 -5.79 -21.02 -12.40
N ALA A 191 -6.11 -19.97 -13.16
CA ALA A 191 -7.06 -18.91 -12.81
C ALA A 191 -6.74 -18.09 -11.54
N TYR A 192 -5.45 -17.99 -11.16
CA TYR A 192 -5.03 -17.18 -10.00
C TYR A 192 -5.40 -15.70 -10.18
N LEU A 193 -5.03 -15.10 -11.31
CA LEU A 193 -5.36 -13.70 -11.60
C LEU A 193 -6.83 -13.53 -11.94
N THR A 194 -7.41 -14.47 -12.70
CA THR A 194 -8.84 -14.46 -13.06
C THR A 194 -9.72 -14.29 -11.82
N LEU A 195 -9.56 -15.17 -10.81
CA LEU A 195 -10.38 -15.15 -9.61
C LEU A 195 -10.07 -13.93 -8.72
N ALA A 196 -8.80 -13.58 -8.58
CA ALA A 196 -8.39 -12.45 -7.76
C ALA A 196 -8.90 -11.12 -8.33
N ALA A 197 -8.75 -10.88 -9.64
CA ALA A 197 -9.26 -9.70 -10.32
C ALA A 197 -10.78 -9.59 -10.14
N HIS A 198 -11.48 -10.68 -10.43
CA HIS A 198 -12.94 -10.74 -10.32
C HIS A 198 -13.42 -10.43 -8.90
N LYS A 199 -12.83 -11.10 -7.89
CA LYS A 199 -13.17 -10.88 -6.48
C LYS A 199 -12.88 -9.44 -6.04
N TYR A 200 -11.72 -8.91 -6.41
CA TYR A 200 -11.34 -7.54 -6.11
C TYR A 200 -12.34 -6.53 -6.71
N LEU A 201 -12.68 -6.68 -7.98
CA LEU A 201 -13.62 -5.79 -8.68
C LEU A 201 -15.03 -5.84 -8.07
N ILE A 202 -15.52 -7.02 -7.70
CA ILE A 202 -16.78 -7.16 -6.95
C ILE A 202 -16.69 -6.42 -5.60
N ASN A 203 -15.58 -6.57 -4.87
CA ASN A 203 -15.38 -5.87 -3.60
C ASN A 203 -15.32 -4.34 -3.77
N GLN A 204 -14.92 -3.84 -4.94
CA GLN A 204 -15.00 -2.41 -5.29
C GLN A 204 -16.43 -1.97 -5.69
N GLY A 205 -17.39 -2.88 -5.76
CA GLY A 205 -18.80 -2.60 -6.04
C GLY A 205 -19.18 -2.67 -7.53
N TYR A 206 -18.32 -3.21 -8.39
CA TYR A 206 -18.66 -3.44 -9.80
C TYR A 206 -19.52 -4.71 -9.96
N LYS A 207 -20.40 -4.70 -10.96
CA LYS A 207 -20.95 -5.94 -11.54
C LYS A 207 -19.94 -6.48 -12.55
N VAL A 208 -19.55 -7.74 -12.46
CA VAL A 208 -18.43 -8.28 -13.26
C VAL A 208 -18.83 -9.57 -13.97
N LYS A 209 -18.44 -9.69 -15.23
CA LYS A 209 -18.37 -10.97 -15.96
C LYS A 209 -16.94 -11.23 -16.36
N THR A 210 -16.45 -12.43 -16.12
CA THR A 210 -15.07 -12.80 -16.45
C THR A 210 -15.03 -14.05 -17.32
N LEU A 211 -14.26 -13.98 -18.41
CA LEU A 211 -13.97 -15.12 -19.28
C LEU A 211 -12.48 -15.48 -19.18
N GLY A 212 -12.16 -16.68 -18.74
CA GLY A 212 -10.79 -17.21 -18.79
C GLY A 212 -10.54 -18.03 -20.05
N ILE A 213 -9.44 -17.75 -20.75
CA ILE A 213 -9.01 -18.45 -21.96
C ILE A 213 -7.70 -19.20 -21.66
N ASP A 214 -7.66 -20.50 -21.93
CA ASP A 214 -6.42 -21.29 -21.93
C ASP A 214 -6.49 -22.30 -23.07
N GLU A 215 -5.38 -22.66 -23.71
CA GLU A 215 -5.44 -23.65 -24.79
C GLU A 215 -5.66 -25.08 -24.28
N ARG A 216 -5.38 -25.35 -23.00
CA ARG A 216 -5.45 -26.69 -22.43
C ARG A 216 -6.86 -26.97 -21.90
N GLN A 217 -7.47 -28.03 -22.42
CA GLN A 217 -8.77 -28.53 -21.94
C GLN A 217 -8.76 -28.85 -20.44
N GLU A 218 -7.65 -29.38 -19.91
CA GLU A 218 -7.51 -29.70 -18.49
C GLU A 218 -7.57 -28.45 -17.59
N SER A 219 -6.95 -27.34 -18.02
CA SER A 219 -7.03 -26.05 -17.32
C SER A 219 -8.49 -25.60 -17.24
N ARG A 220 -9.22 -25.67 -18.36
CA ARG A 220 -10.64 -25.32 -18.42
C ARG A 220 -11.48 -26.14 -17.44
N GLU A 221 -11.37 -27.46 -17.49
CA GLU A 221 -12.19 -28.36 -16.64
C GLU A 221 -11.93 -28.13 -15.16
N ARG A 222 -10.65 -27.98 -14.80
CA ARG A 222 -10.24 -27.65 -13.43
C ARG A 222 -10.81 -26.32 -12.96
N ASN A 223 -10.73 -25.29 -13.80
CA ASN A 223 -11.17 -23.95 -13.43
C ASN A 223 -12.70 -23.85 -13.35
N ILE A 224 -13.44 -24.58 -14.21
CA ILE A 224 -14.91 -24.71 -14.10
C ILE A 224 -15.30 -25.34 -12.76
N ALA A 225 -14.69 -26.48 -12.41
CA ALA A 225 -14.95 -27.13 -11.13
C ALA A 225 -14.63 -26.21 -9.93
N LEU A 226 -13.58 -25.41 -10.04
CA LEU A 226 -13.18 -24.42 -9.04
C LEU A 226 -14.24 -23.32 -8.86
N VAL A 227 -14.74 -22.70 -9.96
CA VAL A 227 -15.77 -21.66 -9.84
C VAL A 227 -17.13 -22.20 -9.43
N ASP A 228 -17.45 -23.44 -9.77
CA ASP A 228 -18.65 -24.11 -9.25
C ASP A 228 -18.58 -24.28 -7.73
N LYS A 229 -17.43 -24.70 -7.20
CA LYS A 229 -17.20 -24.83 -5.76
C LYS A 229 -17.33 -23.49 -5.04
N LEU A 230 -16.79 -22.43 -5.64
CA LEU A 230 -16.88 -21.04 -5.13
C LEU A 230 -18.25 -20.38 -5.39
N LYS A 231 -19.18 -21.06 -6.08
CA LYS A 231 -20.51 -20.54 -6.47
C LYS A 231 -20.45 -19.29 -7.37
N MET A 232 -19.41 -19.19 -8.19
CA MET A 232 -19.14 -18.06 -9.10
C MET A 232 -19.41 -18.41 -10.57
N SER A 233 -19.94 -19.60 -10.89
CA SER A 233 -20.12 -20.07 -12.28
C SER A 233 -21.16 -19.30 -13.10
N LYS A 234 -21.98 -18.45 -12.47
CA LYS A 234 -22.85 -17.51 -13.18
C LYS A 234 -22.08 -16.30 -13.72
N GLU A 235 -20.93 -15.98 -13.14
CA GLU A 235 -20.20 -14.74 -13.36
C GLU A 235 -18.84 -14.98 -14.03
N ILE A 236 -18.27 -16.17 -13.82
CA ILE A 236 -16.99 -16.58 -14.38
C ILE A 236 -17.18 -17.82 -15.24
N SER A 237 -16.67 -17.76 -16.47
CA SER A 237 -16.67 -18.88 -17.42
C SER A 237 -15.28 -19.13 -18.00
N PHE A 238 -15.06 -20.32 -18.56
CA PHE A 238 -13.78 -20.71 -19.14
C PHE A 238 -13.94 -21.37 -20.50
N GLN A 239 -13.03 -21.06 -21.42
CA GLN A 239 -12.98 -21.63 -22.76
C GLN A 239 -11.60 -22.18 -23.08
N ALA A 240 -11.58 -23.37 -23.66
CA ALA A 240 -10.37 -24.04 -24.10
C ALA A 240 -10.10 -23.65 -25.56
N THR A 241 -9.27 -22.63 -25.77
CA THR A 241 -8.92 -22.16 -27.11
C THR A 241 -7.57 -21.45 -27.12
N LYS A 242 -6.89 -21.47 -28.26
CA LYS A 242 -5.71 -20.63 -28.49
C LYS A 242 -6.15 -19.18 -28.66
N ILE A 243 -5.38 -18.24 -28.11
CA ILE A 243 -5.64 -16.80 -28.22
C ILE A 243 -5.69 -16.37 -29.70
N ALA A 244 -4.79 -16.90 -30.54
CA ALA A 244 -4.77 -16.64 -31.98
C ALA A 244 -6.07 -17.04 -32.73
N ASN A 245 -6.87 -17.94 -32.15
CA ASN A 245 -8.14 -18.41 -32.73
C ASN A 245 -9.37 -17.79 -32.05
N LEU A 246 -9.16 -16.90 -31.08
CA LEU A 246 -10.23 -16.27 -30.33
C LEU A 246 -10.93 -15.22 -31.20
N GLU A 247 -12.25 -15.32 -31.32
CA GLU A 247 -13.05 -14.32 -32.03
C GLU A 247 -12.96 -12.95 -31.34
N LEU A 248 -13.04 -11.87 -32.13
CA LEU A 248 -13.07 -10.52 -31.58
C LEU A 248 -14.41 -10.29 -30.86
N ALA A 249 -14.33 -9.78 -29.65
CA ALA A 249 -15.49 -9.46 -28.82
C ALA A 249 -15.17 -8.26 -27.93
N ASN A 250 -16.21 -7.52 -27.53
CA ASN A 250 -16.04 -6.32 -26.71
C ASN A 250 -15.86 -6.70 -25.23
N PHE A 251 -14.70 -6.35 -24.67
CA PHE A 251 -14.34 -6.47 -23.27
C PHE A 251 -13.75 -5.15 -22.79
N ASP A 252 -13.93 -4.84 -21.51
CA ASP A 252 -13.43 -3.61 -20.90
C ASP A 252 -11.99 -3.78 -20.42
N ILE A 253 -11.67 -4.97 -19.89
CA ILE A 253 -10.36 -5.29 -19.33
C ILE A 253 -9.88 -6.62 -19.88
N ALA A 254 -8.67 -6.64 -20.42
CA ALA A 254 -7.93 -7.84 -20.74
C ALA A 254 -6.82 -8.04 -19.69
N ILE A 255 -6.59 -9.28 -19.30
CA ILE A 255 -5.48 -9.69 -18.45
C ILE A 255 -4.64 -10.65 -19.28
N ALA A 256 -3.32 -10.48 -19.26
CA ALA A 256 -2.40 -11.44 -19.87
C ALA A 256 -1.12 -11.51 -19.03
N LEU A 257 -0.78 -12.70 -18.53
CA LEU A 257 0.44 -12.90 -17.75
C LEU A 257 1.18 -14.16 -18.20
N HIS A 258 2.52 -14.05 -18.30
CA HIS A 258 3.44 -15.17 -18.60
C HIS A 258 3.00 -16.03 -19.79
N ALA A 259 2.60 -15.37 -20.86
CA ALA A 259 2.26 -16.03 -22.09
C ALA A 259 3.58 -16.32 -22.86
N CYS A 260 4.17 -17.49 -22.58
CA CYS A 260 5.38 -17.96 -23.27
C CYS A 260 5.18 -18.03 -24.79
N ASP A 261 6.28 -18.02 -25.55
CA ASP A 261 6.25 -18.06 -27.02
C ASP A 261 5.51 -16.85 -27.62
N THR A 262 4.68 -17.02 -28.65
CA THR A 262 3.90 -15.94 -29.28
C THR A 262 2.67 -15.52 -28.47
N ALA A 263 2.34 -16.20 -27.37
CA ALA A 263 1.06 -15.99 -26.71
C ALA A 263 0.91 -14.57 -26.10
N SER A 264 2.03 -13.93 -25.70
CA SER A 264 2.01 -12.51 -25.28
C SER A 264 1.66 -11.59 -26.45
N ASP A 265 2.28 -11.83 -27.62
CA ASP A 265 2.03 -11.05 -28.83
C ASP A 265 0.59 -11.25 -29.33
N ASP A 266 0.09 -12.49 -29.27
CA ASP A 266 -1.29 -12.83 -29.61
C ASP A 266 -2.28 -12.13 -28.68
N ALA A 267 -2.01 -12.08 -27.37
CA ALA A 267 -2.85 -11.40 -26.39
C ALA A 267 -2.92 -9.89 -26.64
N ILE A 268 -1.77 -9.24 -26.85
CA ILE A 268 -1.70 -7.81 -27.15
C ILE A 268 -2.40 -7.51 -28.49
N SER A 269 -2.10 -8.28 -29.54
CA SER A 269 -2.72 -8.15 -30.86
C SER A 269 -4.24 -8.30 -30.78
N TRP A 270 -4.72 -9.30 -30.04
CA TRP A 270 -6.16 -9.51 -29.86
C TRP A 270 -6.81 -8.36 -29.08
N ALA A 271 -6.22 -7.91 -27.97
CA ALA A 271 -6.80 -6.85 -27.15
C ALA A 271 -6.89 -5.52 -27.91
N VAL A 272 -5.86 -5.17 -28.69
CA VAL A 272 -5.88 -3.97 -29.54
C VAL A 272 -6.95 -4.08 -30.62
N LYS A 273 -7.08 -5.24 -31.28
CA LYS A 273 -8.10 -5.45 -32.34
C LYS A 273 -9.52 -5.49 -31.79
N SER A 274 -9.70 -6.02 -30.58
CA SER A 274 -10.99 -6.06 -29.87
C SER A 274 -11.40 -4.71 -29.28
N GLY A 275 -10.48 -3.72 -29.27
CA GLY A 275 -10.77 -2.38 -28.75
C GLY A 275 -10.92 -2.33 -27.23
N VAL A 276 -10.20 -3.19 -26.52
CA VAL A 276 -10.27 -3.25 -25.05
C VAL A 276 -9.74 -1.95 -24.44
N GLU A 277 -10.41 -1.44 -23.41
CA GLU A 277 -10.05 -0.18 -22.75
C GLU A 277 -8.73 -0.28 -21.95
N MET A 278 -8.45 -1.48 -21.40
CA MET A 278 -7.30 -1.77 -20.54
C MET A 278 -6.74 -3.17 -20.80
N ILE A 279 -5.40 -3.30 -20.90
CA ILE A 279 -4.66 -4.58 -20.92
C ILE A 279 -3.46 -4.54 -19.97
#